data_AF-A0A7Z9WXW1-F1
#
_entry.id   AF-A0A7Z9WXW1-F1
#
_cell.length_a   1.000
_cell.length_b   1.000
_cell.length_c   1.000
_cell.angle_alpha   90.00
_cell.angle_beta   90.00
_cell.angle_gamma   90.00
#
_symmetry.space_group_name_H-M   'P 1'
#
loop_
_entity.id
_entity.type
_entity.pdbx_description
1 polymer ?
#
loop_
_entity_poly.entity_id
_entity_poly.type
_entity_poly.pdbx_seq_one_letter_code
_entity_poly.pdbx_strand_id
1 'polypeptide(L)'
;MKKLIFAILACAFIASPAFAADFKVEQTMMLNKITMKMDKFKDNANKTDFLTQKKACVEKAADLSGLKECINTFHPDQLKAMDAPQ
;
A
#
# COMPACT_ATOMS: atom_id res chain seq x y z
N MET A 1 -19.88 -9.41 -47.87
CA MET A 1 -20.63 -10.51 -47.21
C MET A 1 -19.92 -10.89 -45.92
N LYS A 2 -20.69 -11.05 -44.82
CA LYS A 2 -20.42 -11.81 -43.57
C LYS A 2 -19.10 -11.53 -42.82
N LYS A 3 -19.09 -10.77 -41.72
CA LYS A 3 -19.45 -11.14 -40.32
C LYS A 3 -18.73 -12.40 -39.82
N LEU A 4 -17.93 -12.23 -38.76
CA LEU A 4 -17.66 -13.13 -37.61
C LEU A 4 -16.55 -12.47 -36.77
N ILE A 5 -16.83 -11.43 -35.98
CA ILE A 5 -17.06 -11.52 -34.52
C ILE A 5 -16.56 -12.85 -33.92
N PHE A 6 -15.33 -12.86 -33.43
CA PHE A 6 -14.94 -13.72 -32.32
C PHE A 6 -14.84 -12.85 -31.07
N ALA A 7 -15.99 -12.65 -30.44
CA ALA A 7 -16.06 -12.25 -29.05
C ALA A 7 -15.77 -13.50 -28.21
N ILE A 8 -14.63 -13.53 -27.53
CA ILE A 8 -14.48 -14.35 -26.32
C ILE A 8 -14.21 -13.38 -25.18
N LEU A 9 -15.33 -12.92 -24.63
CA LEU A 9 -15.40 -12.52 -23.23
C LEU A 9 -14.88 -13.66 -22.38
N ALA A 10 -13.75 -13.46 -21.72
CA ALA A 10 -13.37 -14.19 -20.52
C ALA A 10 -12.98 -13.19 -19.42
N CYS A 11 -13.80 -12.16 -19.21
CA CYS A 11 -13.84 -11.47 -17.94
C CYS A 11 -14.65 -12.31 -16.97
N ALA A 12 -14.00 -13.18 -16.20
CA ALA A 12 -14.47 -13.57 -14.87
C ALA A 12 -13.34 -14.32 -14.15
N PHE A 13 -12.23 -13.63 -13.88
CA PHE A 13 -11.59 -13.88 -12.59
C PHE A 13 -12.65 -13.46 -11.55
N ILE A 14 -13.39 -14.45 -11.04
CA ILE A 14 -14.21 -14.27 -9.85
C ILE A 14 -13.20 -14.11 -8.71
N ALA A 15 -12.58 -12.94 -8.62
CA ALA A 15 -11.91 -12.50 -7.42
C ALA A 15 -13.04 -12.35 -6.40
N SER A 16 -13.16 -13.32 -5.50
CA SER A 16 -14.13 -13.30 -4.42
C SER A 16 -14.14 -11.90 -3.79
N PRO A 17 -15.30 -11.21 -3.72
CA PRO A 17 -15.37 -9.83 -3.22
C PRO A 17 -14.95 -9.70 -1.75
N ALA A 18 -14.89 -10.82 -1.00
CA ALA A 18 -14.42 -10.87 0.38
C ALA A 18 -12.95 -10.41 0.52
N PHE A 19 -12.02 -10.99 -0.25
CA PHE A 19 -10.59 -10.67 -0.12
C PHE A 19 -10.24 -9.25 -0.61
N ALA A 20 -10.97 -8.75 -1.61
CA ALA A 20 -10.77 -7.39 -2.11
C ALA A 20 -11.27 -6.33 -1.11
N ALA A 21 -12.31 -6.62 -0.33
CA ALA A 21 -12.78 -5.76 0.74
C ALA A 21 -11.75 -5.70 1.89
N ASP A 22 -11.25 -6.86 2.34
CA ASP A 22 -10.27 -6.95 3.41
C ASP A 22 -8.96 -6.23 3.05
N PHE A 23 -8.47 -6.41 1.81
CA PHE A 23 -7.30 -5.70 1.31
C PHE A 23 -7.48 -4.18 1.34
N LYS A 24 -8.60 -3.66 0.81
CA LYS A 24 -8.85 -2.21 0.77
C LYS A 24 -8.98 -1.61 2.17
N VAL A 25 -9.59 -2.33 3.11
CA VAL A 25 -9.72 -1.91 4.50
C VAL A 25 -8.33 -1.82 5.15
N GLU A 26 -7.50 -2.86 5.01
CA GLU A 26 -6.13 -2.87 5.55
C GLU A 26 -5.25 -1.79 4.93
N GLN A 27 -5.28 -1.66 3.58
CA GLN A 27 -4.56 -0.61 2.86
C GLN A 27 -4.96 0.78 3.37
N THR A 28 -6.26 1.04 3.53
CA THR A 28 -6.77 2.32 4.02
C THR A 28 -6.33 2.59 5.46
N MET A 29 -6.42 1.60 6.35
CA MET A 29 -5.96 1.75 7.73
C MET A 29 -4.46 2.07 7.79
N MET A 30 -3.65 1.41 6.96
CA MET A 30 -2.22 1.68 6.87
C MET A 30 -1.92 3.09 6.35
N LEU A 31 -2.57 3.52 5.27
CA LEU A 31 -2.41 4.87 4.72
C LEU A 31 -2.78 5.97 5.72
N ASN A 32 -3.86 5.77 6.49
CA ASN A 32 -4.24 6.68 7.57
C ASN A 32 -3.16 6.75 8.66
N LYS A 33 -2.66 5.60 9.12
CA LYS A 33 -1.57 5.55 10.11
C LYS A 33 -0.29 6.24 9.60
N ILE A 34 0.04 6.08 8.32
CA ILE A 34 1.21 6.73 7.72
C ILE A 34 0.99 8.25 7.68
N THR A 35 -0.17 8.71 7.22
CA THR A 35 -0.51 10.14 7.15
C THR A 35 -0.46 10.80 8.52
N MET A 36 -1.01 10.17 9.56
CA MET A 36 -0.91 10.66 10.94
C MET A 36 0.54 10.78 11.42
N LYS A 37 1.41 9.83 11.05
CA LYS A 37 2.83 9.90 11.39
C LYS A 37 3.55 10.99 10.59
N MET A 38 3.18 11.21 9.33
CA MET A 38 3.75 12.29 8.52
C MET A 38 3.45 13.64 9.15
N ASP A 39 2.21 13.87 9.60
CA ASP A 39 1.85 15.11 10.31
C ASP A 39 2.63 15.24 11.63
N LYS A 40 2.77 14.15 12.39
CA LYS A 40 3.57 14.12 13.63
C LYS A 40 5.05 14.44 13.41
N PHE A 41 5.62 14.04 12.27
CA PHE A 41 7.05 14.17 11.97
C PHE A 41 7.35 15.18 10.86
N LYS A 42 6.42 16.10 10.55
CA LYS A 42 6.54 17.07 9.45
C LYS A 42 7.79 17.93 9.51
N ASP A 43 8.32 18.18 10.71
CA ASP A 43 9.52 18.97 10.95
C ASP A 43 10.82 18.13 10.89
N ASN A 44 10.72 16.82 10.65
CA ASN A 44 11.86 15.91 10.47
C ASN A 44 11.88 15.37 9.03
N ALA A 45 12.80 15.89 8.22
CA ALA A 45 12.93 15.55 6.80
C ALA A 45 13.17 14.04 6.59
N ASN A 46 14.11 13.44 7.32
CA ASN A 46 14.45 12.02 7.18
C ASN A 46 13.25 11.10 7.43
N LYS A 47 12.45 11.42 8.45
CA LYS A 47 11.24 10.65 8.77
C LYS A 47 10.12 10.89 7.78
N THR A 48 9.97 12.13 7.33
CA THR A 48 8.98 12.48 6.30
C THR A 48 9.28 11.74 5.00
N ASP A 49 10.55 11.67 4.60
CA ASP A 49 11.00 10.92 3.42
C ASP A 49 10.74 9.42 3.58
N PHE A 50 11.09 8.83 4.72
CA PHE A 50 10.81 7.43 5.02
C PHE A 50 9.30 7.11 4.93
N LEU A 51 8.46 7.96 5.54
CA LEU A 51 7.01 7.77 5.53
C LEU A 51 6.41 8.01 4.14
N THR A 52 6.97 8.92 3.35
CA THR A 52 6.56 9.16 1.96
C THR A 52 6.84 7.93 1.10
N GLN A 53 8.03 7.33 1.22
CA GLN A 53 8.37 6.09 0.51
C GLN A 53 7.48 4.93 0.96
N LYS A 54 7.22 4.82 2.26
CA LYS A 54 6.29 3.82 2.81
C LYS A 54 4.87 4.00 2.27
N LYS A 55 4.37 5.24 2.21
CA LYS A 55 3.06 5.59 1.64
C LYS A 55 2.97 5.13 0.19
N ALA A 56 3.96 5.48 -0.64
CA ALA A 56 4.01 5.10 -2.05
C ALA A 56 4.05 3.58 -2.25
N CYS A 57 4.73 2.83 -1.36
CA CYS A 57 4.71 1.37 -1.39
C CYS A 57 3.28 0.83 -1.14
N VAL A 58 2.64 1.30 -0.08
CA VAL A 58 1.28 0.86 0.31
C VAL A 58 0.24 1.21 -0.76
N GLU A 59 0.34 2.38 -1.41
CA GLU A 59 -0.55 2.78 -2.51
C GLU A 59 -0.40 1.89 -3.76
N LYS A 60 0.81 1.35 -4.00
CA LYS A 60 1.10 0.48 -5.15
C LYS A 60 0.83 -1.01 -4.88
N ALA A 61 0.63 -1.40 -3.62
CA ALA A 61 0.32 -2.79 -3.28
C ALA A 61 -0.98 -3.22 -3.99
N ALA A 62 -1.00 -4.45 -4.50
CA ALA A 62 -2.16 -5.01 -5.20
C ALA A 62 -2.97 -5.98 -4.30
N ASP A 63 -2.37 -6.46 -3.22
CA ASP A 63 -2.94 -7.43 -2.30
C ASP A 63 -2.30 -7.36 -0.90
N LEU A 64 -2.76 -8.22 0.02
CA LEU A 64 -2.26 -8.31 1.39
C LEU A 64 -0.78 -8.71 1.48
N SER A 65 -0.28 -9.49 0.51
CA SER A 65 1.14 -9.87 0.46
C SER A 65 2.00 -8.65 0.16
N GLY A 66 1.60 -7.83 -0.81
CA GLY A 66 2.25 -6.55 -1.11
C GLY A 66 2.24 -5.59 0.09
N LEU A 67 1.14 -5.52 0.86
CA LEU A 67 1.11 -4.73 2.10
C LEU A 67 2.14 -5.23 3.12
N LYS A 68 2.25 -6.55 3.29
CA LYS A 68 3.21 -7.17 4.21
C LYS A 68 4.65 -6.90 3.79
N GLU A 69 4.95 -6.98 2.48
CA GLU A 69 6.26 -6.60 1.94
C GLU A 69 6.59 -5.13 2.22
N CYS A 70 5.63 -4.22 2.07
CA CYS A 70 5.81 -2.82 2.43
C CYS A 70 6.08 -2.62 3.93
N ILE A 71 5.44 -3.40 4.82
CA ILE A 71 5.70 -3.34 6.27
C ILE A 71 7.10 -3.82 6.59
N ASN A 72 7.54 -4.92 5.98
CA ASN A 72 8.87 -5.49 6.21
C ASN A 72 9.98 -4.59 5.66
N THR A 73 9.76 -3.98 4.49
CA THR A 73 10.71 -3.05 3.87
C THR A 73 10.82 -1.76 4.66
N PHE A 74 9.67 -1.22 5.10
CA PHE A 74 9.58 0.03 5.86
C PHE A 74 9.15 -0.25 7.30
N HIS A 75 10.01 -0.96 8.04
CA HIS A 75 9.71 -1.40 9.40
C HIS A 75 9.60 -0.21 10.36
N PRO A 76 8.61 -0.16 11.28
CA PRO A 76 8.47 0.93 12.23
C PRO A 76 9.69 1.16 13.13
N ASP A 77 10.54 0.15 13.33
CA ASP A 77 11.75 0.31 14.13
C ASP A 77 12.85 1.09 13.39
N GLN A 78 12.87 1.09 12.06
CA GLN A 78 13.74 1.99 11.30
C GLN A 78 13.34 3.45 11.55
N LEU A 79 12.03 3.73 11.58
CA LEU A 79 11.51 5.05 11.90
C LEU A 79 11.88 5.50 13.34
N LYS A 80 11.90 4.57 14.30
CA LYS A 80 12.35 4.85 15.69
C LYS A 80 13.86 5.00 15.79
N ALA A 81 14.64 4.23 15.02
CA ALA A 81 16.09 4.35 15.00
C ALA A 81 16.53 5.72 14.48
N MET A 82 15.73 6.36 13.61
CA MET A 82 15.93 7.74 13.16
C MET A 82 15.70 8.80 14.26
N ASP A 83 15.14 8.43 15.43
CA ASP A 83 15.09 9.29 16.63
C ASP A 83 16.32 9.18 17.53
N ALA A 84 17.16 8.16 17.33
CA ALA A 84 18.36 8.00 18.15
C ALA A 84 19.37 9.11 17.77
N PRO A 85 19.91 9.86 18.74
CA PRO A 85 21.00 10.79 18.46
C PRO A 85 22.16 10.03 17.84
N GLN A 86 22.70 10.56 16.73
CA GLN A 86 23.96 10.10 16.15
C GLN A 86 25.13 10.43 17.07
#